data_AF-A0A1V0N2R7-F1
#
_entry.id   AF-A0A1V0N2R7-F1
#
_cell.length_a   1.000
_cell.length_b   1.000
_cell.length_c   1.000
_cell.angle_alpha   90.00
_cell.angle_beta   90.00
_cell.angle_gamma   90.00
#
_symmetry.space_group_name_H-M   'P 1'
#
loop_
_entity.id
_entity.type
_entity.pdbx_description
1 polymer ?
#
loop_
_entity_poly.entity_id
_entity_poly.type
_entity_poly.pdbx_seq_one_letter_code
_entity_poly.pdbx_strand_id
1 'polypeptide(L)'
;MHLLIVGSEGRLGRTLMKIFPGSSSIDLENEDQLQSELTKADFALLAVPLEETVNIIRSFPEYRGFVDLTSMKYNMEEFSGHIISIHPLFGPESYKTNKTIIFINDISTPDSLDKVKELFNGYRIISMNAREHDYLMSELLVKPYILSYISEASNTDIVTGSYIKFLEIEKIKHNENTEIFLDTIKYNERAMEIIINIEKKLDELKKLIGNR
;
A
#
# COMPACT_ATOMS: atom_id res chain seq x y z
N MET A 1 10.00 -22.76 -6.60
CA MET A 1 9.60 -21.37 -6.80
C MET A 1 10.63 -20.47 -6.13
N HIS A 2 11.38 -19.70 -6.91
CA HIS A 2 12.34 -18.72 -6.43
C HIS A 2 11.67 -17.35 -6.33
N LEU A 3 11.56 -16.84 -5.10
CA LEU A 3 10.97 -15.55 -4.81
C LEU A 3 12.07 -14.51 -4.60
N LEU A 4 11.96 -13.37 -5.26
CA LEU A 4 12.78 -12.19 -5.01
C LEU A 4 11.94 -11.13 -4.29
N ILE A 5 12.46 -10.54 -3.22
CA ILE A 5 11.85 -9.38 -2.55
C ILE A 5 12.72 -8.16 -2.85
N VAL A 6 12.15 -7.19 -3.58
CA VAL A 6 12.79 -5.91 -3.91
C VAL A 6 12.35 -4.86 -2.89
N GLY A 7 13.28 -4.06 -2.38
CA GLY A 7 13.03 -3.13 -1.26
C GLY A 7 13.03 -3.85 0.10
N SER A 8 13.92 -4.83 0.24
CA SER A 8 13.93 -5.77 1.38
C SER A 8 14.24 -5.12 2.73
N GLU A 9 14.92 -3.97 2.76
CA GLU A 9 15.17 -3.18 3.96
C GLU A 9 13.99 -2.24 4.29
N GLY A 10 13.00 -2.15 3.41
CA GLY A 10 11.73 -1.49 3.68
C GLY A 10 10.93 -2.19 4.80
N ARG A 11 9.95 -1.48 5.37
CA ARG A 11 9.06 -2.05 6.39
C ARG A 11 8.27 -3.26 5.86
N LEU A 12 7.68 -3.13 4.68
CA LEU A 12 6.97 -4.23 4.02
C LEU A 12 7.93 -5.32 3.55
N GLY A 13 9.07 -4.96 2.93
CA GLY A 13 10.10 -5.91 2.51
C GLY A 13 10.57 -6.82 3.64
N ARG A 14 10.95 -6.25 4.80
CA ARG A 14 11.29 -7.03 6.01
C ARG A 14 10.14 -7.90 6.52
N THR A 15 8.90 -7.49 6.31
CA THR A 15 7.72 -8.27 6.68
C THR A 15 7.54 -9.46 5.74
N LEU A 16 7.73 -9.26 4.44
CA LEU A 16 7.70 -10.32 3.44
C LEU A 16 8.82 -11.33 3.65
N MET A 17 10.02 -10.89 4.05
CA MET A 17 11.12 -11.80 4.41
C MET A 17 10.76 -12.73 5.58
N LYS A 18 9.92 -12.28 6.52
CA LYS A 18 9.40 -13.12 7.61
C LYS A 18 8.29 -14.07 7.15
N ILE A 19 7.49 -13.66 6.17
CA ILE A 19 6.40 -14.48 5.60
C ILE A 19 6.97 -15.57 4.69
N PHE A 20 8.03 -15.25 3.95
CA PHE A 20 8.66 -16.12 2.95
C PHE A 20 10.12 -16.41 3.31
N PRO A 21 10.38 -17.17 4.38
CA PRO A 21 11.74 -17.53 4.76
C PRO A 21 12.40 -18.34 3.63
N GLY A 22 13.54 -17.87 3.13
CA GLY A 22 14.26 -18.48 2.00
C GLY A 22 14.12 -17.75 0.66
N SER A 23 13.41 -16.63 0.63
CA SER A 23 13.42 -15.71 -0.53
C SER A 23 14.78 -15.04 -0.68
N SER A 24 15.15 -14.75 -1.93
CA SER A 24 16.25 -13.83 -2.25
C SER A 24 15.77 -12.40 -2.03
N SER A 25 16.70 -11.49 -1.77
CA SER A 25 16.38 -10.11 -1.41
C SER A 25 17.36 -9.15 -2.05
N ILE A 26 16.83 -8.02 -2.52
CA ILE A 26 17.63 -6.91 -3.05
C ILE A 26 17.02 -5.59 -2.59
N ASP A 27 17.86 -4.60 -2.37
CA ASP A 27 17.43 -3.22 -2.12
C ASP A 27 17.86 -2.31 -3.26
N LEU A 28 17.22 -1.14 -3.37
CA LEU A 28 17.41 -0.18 -4.47
C LEU A 28 18.85 0.32 -4.54
N GLU A 29 19.58 0.36 -3.43
CA GLU A 29 21.01 0.71 -3.40
C GLU A 29 21.90 -0.25 -4.21
N ASN A 30 21.39 -1.47 -4.51
CA ASN A 30 22.10 -2.49 -5.27
C ASN A 30 21.46 -2.75 -6.64
N GLU A 31 20.82 -1.73 -7.24
CA GLU A 31 20.09 -1.85 -8.52
C GLU A 31 20.91 -2.50 -9.65
N ASP A 32 22.23 -2.30 -9.68
CA ASP A 32 23.14 -2.93 -10.64
C ASP A 32 23.05 -4.47 -10.67
N GLN A 33 22.62 -5.10 -9.57
CA GLN A 33 22.48 -6.54 -9.45
C GLN A 33 21.07 -7.03 -9.80
N LEU A 34 20.09 -6.13 -9.92
CA LEU A 34 18.67 -6.45 -10.07
C LEU A 34 18.39 -7.32 -11.30
N GLN A 35 18.99 -7.00 -12.45
CA GLN A 35 18.82 -7.80 -13.66
C GLN A 35 19.22 -9.27 -13.46
N SER A 36 20.33 -9.49 -12.76
CA SER A 36 20.87 -10.83 -12.51
C SER A 36 19.98 -11.64 -11.55
N GLU A 37 19.37 -10.97 -10.58
CA GLU A 37 18.44 -11.58 -9.62
C GLU A 37 17.08 -11.87 -10.26
N LEU A 38 16.55 -10.96 -11.07
CA LEU A 38 15.31 -11.17 -11.84
C LEU A 38 15.41 -12.39 -12.76
N THR A 39 16.56 -12.61 -13.39
CA THR A 39 16.79 -13.77 -14.27
C THR A 39 16.68 -15.12 -13.54
N LYS A 40 16.89 -15.14 -12.22
CA LYS A 40 16.80 -16.35 -11.38
C LYS A 40 15.42 -16.53 -10.73
N ALA A 41 14.61 -15.47 -10.69
CA ALA A 41 13.38 -15.43 -9.92
C ALA A 41 12.14 -15.76 -10.76
N ASP A 42 11.29 -16.63 -10.23
CA ASP A 42 9.98 -16.90 -10.81
C ASP A 42 9.03 -15.71 -10.58
N PHE A 43 9.13 -15.09 -9.39
CA PHE A 43 8.37 -13.91 -9.01
C PHE A 43 9.23 -12.90 -8.27
N ALA A 44 9.00 -11.62 -8.51
CA ALA A 44 9.62 -10.50 -7.82
C ALA A 44 8.56 -9.63 -7.14
N LEU A 45 8.52 -9.64 -5.80
CA LEU A 45 7.63 -8.81 -4.99
C LEU A 45 8.25 -7.42 -4.83
N LEU A 46 7.58 -6.42 -5.39
CA LEU A 46 8.04 -5.04 -5.37
C LEU A 46 7.51 -4.34 -4.11
N ALA A 47 8.33 -4.33 -3.05
CA ALA A 47 8.02 -3.69 -1.77
C ALA A 47 8.68 -2.30 -1.66
N VAL A 48 8.56 -1.52 -2.72
CA VAL A 48 9.12 -0.16 -2.88
C VAL A 48 8.01 0.86 -3.15
N PRO A 49 8.28 2.17 -3.05
CA PRO A 49 7.31 3.21 -3.40
C PRO A 49 6.75 3.08 -4.83
N LEU A 50 5.64 3.78 -5.09
CA LEU A 50 4.91 3.65 -6.36
C LEU A 50 5.78 4.03 -7.54
N GLU A 51 6.45 5.18 -7.47
CA GLU A 51 7.30 5.67 -8.55
C GLU A 51 8.42 4.66 -8.88
N GLU A 52 9.02 4.04 -7.86
CA GLU A 52 10.09 3.06 -8.07
C GLU A 52 9.59 1.72 -8.56
N THR A 53 8.37 1.32 -8.16
CA THR A 53 7.69 0.17 -8.74
C THR A 53 7.52 0.36 -10.26
N VAL A 54 7.03 1.52 -10.68
CA VAL A 54 6.85 1.88 -12.10
C VAL A 54 8.19 1.89 -12.83
N ASN A 55 9.22 2.51 -12.26
CA ASN A 55 10.55 2.60 -12.86
C ASN A 55 11.18 1.22 -13.07
N ILE A 56 11.12 0.33 -12.07
CA ILE A 56 11.63 -1.04 -12.19
C ILE A 56 10.91 -1.80 -13.31
N ILE A 57 9.58 -1.78 -13.35
CA ILE A 57 8.83 -2.53 -14.37
C ILE A 57 9.20 -2.05 -15.77
N ARG A 58 9.33 -0.72 -15.97
CA ARG A 58 9.73 -0.14 -17.27
C ARG A 58 11.16 -0.48 -17.67
N SER A 59 12.07 -0.61 -16.72
CA SER A 59 13.47 -0.97 -16.98
C SER A 59 13.63 -2.45 -17.39
N PHE A 60 12.68 -3.32 -17.05
CA PHE A 60 12.75 -4.76 -17.33
C PHE A 60 11.46 -5.29 -18.00
N PRO A 61 11.07 -4.77 -19.18
CA PRO A 61 9.78 -5.07 -19.83
C PRO A 61 9.64 -6.51 -20.34
N GLU A 62 10.72 -7.28 -20.34
CA GLU A 62 10.71 -8.70 -20.72
C GLU A 62 10.35 -9.61 -19.54
N TYR A 63 10.52 -9.15 -18.29
CA TYR A 63 10.27 -9.95 -17.10
C TYR A 63 8.77 -9.99 -16.77
N ARG A 64 8.19 -11.20 -16.68
CA ARG A 64 6.75 -11.41 -16.48
C ARG A 64 6.36 -11.82 -15.05
N GLY A 65 7.34 -11.87 -14.15
CA GLY A 65 7.17 -12.33 -12.77
C GLY A 65 6.92 -11.21 -11.76
N PHE A 66 6.74 -9.96 -12.18
CA PHE A 66 6.54 -8.85 -11.26
C PHE A 66 5.23 -9.00 -10.46
N VAL A 67 5.34 -8.79 -9.15
CA VAL A 67 4.21 -8.71 -8.21
C VAL A 67 4.20 -7.32 -7.60
N ASP A 68 3.29 -6.47 -8.07
CA ASP A 68 3.05 -5.13 -7.56
C ASP A 68 2.30 -5.19 -6.22
N LEU A 69 2.83 -4.48 -5.22
CA LEU A 69 2.30 -4.40 -3.85
C LEU A 69 1.89 -2.99 -3.43
N THR A 70 1.89 -2.02 -4.35
CA THR A 70 1.56 -0.62 -4.05
C THR A 70 0.16 -0.49 -3.42
N SER A 71 -0.14 0.62 -2.75
CA SER A 71 -1.47 0.82 -2.16
C SER A 71 -2.48 1.47 -3.11
N MET A 72 -2.04 1.88 -4.30
CA MET A 72 -2.84 2.55 -5.33
C MET A 72 -2.75 1.79 -6.65
N LYS A 73 -3.88 1.29 -7.15
CA LYS A 73 -3.92 0.28 -8.22
C LYS A 73 -4.19 0.86 -9.58
N TYR A 74 -5.03 1.89 -9.68
CA TYR A 74 -5.36 2.54 -10.94
C TYR A 74 -4.12 3.11 -11.65
N ASN A 75 -3.13 3.57 -10.88
CA ASN A 75 -1.84 4.04 -11.40
C ASN A 75 -1.01 2.96 -12.10
N MET A 76 -1.35 1.68 -11.93
CA MET A 76 -0.65 0.54 -12.53
C MET A 76 -1.34 0.02 -13.81
N GLU A 77 -2.40 0.68 -14.28
CA GLU A 77 -3.21 0.27 -15.44
C GLU A 77 -2.37 0.13 -16.72
N GLU A 78 -1.31 0.93 -16.89
CA GLU A 78 -0.40 0.83 -18.05
C GLU A 78 0.31 -0.53 -18.15
N PHE A 79 0.39 -1.29 -17.04
CA PHE A 79 1.03 -2.61 -16.96
C PHE A 79 0.02 -3.77 -16.99
N SER A 80 -1.23 -3.50 -17.36
CA SER A 80 -2.28 -4.51 -17.40
C SER A 80 -1.89 -5.71 -18.27
N GLY A 81 -2.03 -6.92 -17.71
CA GLY A 81 -1.64 -8.17 -18.36
C GLY A 81 -0.13 -8.43 -18.39
N HIS A 82 0.70 -7.54 -17.85
CA HIS A 82 2.16 -7.69 -17.78
C HIS A 82 2.67 -8.08 -16.39
N ILE A 83 1.98 -7.63 -15.33
CA ILE A 83 2.35 -7.84 -13.92
C ILE A 83 1.25 -8.61 -13.18
N ILE A 84 1.52 -9.07 -11.96
CA ILE A 84 0.51 -9.49 -10.99
C ILE A 84 0.32 -8.34 -10.01
N SER A 85 -0.88 -7.78 -9.90
CA SER A 85 -1.14 -6.66 -9.00
C SER A 85 -2.00 -7.11 -7.82
N ILE A 86 -1.47 -6.91 -6.62
CA ILE A 86 -2.17 -7.21 -5.37
C ILE A 86 -2.02 -6.05 -4.38
N HIS A 87 -2.85 -6.08 -3.34
CA HIS A 87 -2.69 -5.23 -2.16
C HIS A 87 -2.85 -6.10 -0.91
N PRO A 88 -1.74 -6.46 -0.25
CA PRO A 88 -1.79 -7.09 1.05
C PRO A 88 -2.31 -6.08 2.08
N LEU A 89 -3.45 -6.36 2.73
CA LEU A 89 -4.05 -5.43 3.71
C LEU A 89 -3.37 -5.51 5.08
N PHE A 90 -2.08 -5.78 5.10
CA PHE A 90 -1.29 -5.93 6.30
C PHE A 90 0.05 -5.22 6.17
N GLY A 91 0.54 -4.74 7.31
CA GLY A 91 1.89 -4.20 7.46
C GLY A 91 2.66 -4.93 8.56
N PRO A 92 3.81 -4.38 9.01
CA PRO A 92 4.63 -4.98 10.05
C PRO A 92 3.88 -5.29 11.36
N GLU A 93 2.88 -4.47 11.70
CA GLU A 93 2.11 -4.60 12.93
C GLU A 93 0.95 -5.60 12.80
N SER A 94 0.48 -5.88 11.58
CA SER A 94 -0.76 -6.65 11.36
C SER A 94 -0.58 -7.93 10.56
N TYR A 95 0.59 -8.23 9.99
CA TYR A 95 0.80 -9.42 9.13
C TYR A 95 0.52 -10.77 9.81
N LYS A 96 0.52 -10.82 11.15
CA LYS A 96 0.16 -12.04 11.91
C LYS A 96 -1.35 -12.22 12.06
N THR A 97 -2.10 -11.12 12.15
CA THR A 97 -3.53 -11.13 12.50
C THR A 97 -4.42 -10.85 11.30
N ASN A 98 -3.97 -10.03 10.35
CA ASN A 98 -4.67 -9.81 9.09
C ASN A 98 -4.02 -10.64 7.98
N LYS A 99 -4.82 -11.57 7.44
CA LYS A 99 -4.44 -12.50 6.37
C LYS A 99 -5.30 -12.26 5.12
N THR A 100 -5.53 -10.99 4.77
CA THR A 100 -6.35 -10.61 3.60
C THR A 100 -5.48 -9.95 2.54
N ILE A 101 -5.70 -10.35 1.29
CA ILE A 101 -5.06 -9.77 0.10
C ILE A 101 -6.14 -9.45 -0.91
N ILE A 102 -6.08 -8.24 -1.48
CA ILE A 102 -6.89 -7.89 -2.64
C ILE A 102 -6.09 -8.22 -3.91
N PHE A 103 -6.69 -8.96 -4.82
CA PHE A 103 -6.17 -9.29 -6.14
C PHE A 103 -6.88 -8.43 -7.19
N ILE A 104 -6.09 -7.75 -8.04
CA ILE A 104 -6.60 -6.80 -9.03
C ILE A 104 -6.75 -7.50 -10.37
N ASN A 105 -7.98 -7.83 -10.75
CA ASN A 105 -8.25 -8.77 -11.84
C ASN A 105 -8.08 -8.20 -13.25
N ASP A 106 -8.20 -6.88 -13.41
CA ASP A 106 -8.09 -6.16 -14.66
C ASP A 106 -6.66 -5.75 -14.99
N ILE A 107 -5.77 -5.70 -13.98
CA ILE A 107 -4.35 -5.43 -14.15
C ILE A 107 -3.52 -6.72 -14.19
N SER A 108 -3.88 -7.71 -13.37
CA SER A 108 -3.05 -8.89 -13.21
C SER A 108 -2.98 -9.75 -14.47
N THR A 109 -1.83 -10.39 -14.71
CA THR A 109 -1.63 -11.36 -15.79
C THR A 109 -2.72 -12.44 -15.78
N PRO A 110 -3.19 -12.91 -16.95
CA PRO A 110 -4.17 -14.00 -17.02
C PRO A 110 -3.72 -15.23 -16.22
N ASP A 111 -4.68 -15.90 -15.60
CA ASP A 111 -4.48 -17.13 -14.80
C ASP A 111 -3.51 -16.99 -13.60
N SER A 112 -3.20 -15.76 -13.17
CA SER A 112 -2.31 -15.50 -12.03
C SER A 112 -2.97 -15.63 -10.66
N LEU A 113 -4.30 -15.67 -10.59
CA LEU A 113 -5.03 -15.77 -9.33
C LEU A 113 -4.63 -17.03 -8.54
N ASP A 114 -4.46 -18.17 -9.22
CA ASP A 114 -4.10 -19.42 -8.53
C ASP A 114 -2.65 -19.41 -8.05
N LYS A 115 -1.75 -18.73 -8.77
CA LYS A 115 -0.37 -18.46 -8.30
C LYS A 115 -0.37 -17.60 -7.04
N VAL A 116 -1.23 -16.58 -6.97
CA VAL A 116 -1.38 -15.74 -5.76
C VAL A 116 -1.93 -16.56 -4.58
N LYS A 117 -2.90 -17.44 -4.81
CA LYS A 117 -3.41 -18.35 -3.77
C LYS A 117 -2.35 -19.32 -3.28
N GLU A 118 -1.50 -19.83 -4.18
CA GLU A 118 -0.38 -20.71 -3.82
C GLU A 118 0.67 -19.96 -3.00
N LEU A 119 1.10 -18.78 -3.48
CA LEU A 119 2.04 -17.90 -2.78
C LEU A 119 1.54 -17.56 -1.38
N PHE A 120 0.29 -17.14 -1.26
CA PHE A 120 -0.31 -16.74 0.01
C PHE A 120 -1.28 -17.80 0.54
N ASN A 121 -0.85 -19.05 0.58
CA ASN A 121 -1.68 -20.14 1.08
C ASN A 121 -2.17 -19.85 2.52
N GLY A 122 -3.46 -20.07 2.76
CA GLY A 122 -4.12 -19.74 4.03
C GLY A 122 -4.54 -18.28 4.20
N TYR A 123 -4.27 -17.41 3.22
CA TYR A 123 -4.79 -16.04 3.20
C TYR A 123 -6.15 -16.00 2.49
N ARG A 124 -7.00 -15.07 2.91
CA ARG A 124 -8.23 -14.71 2.20
C ARG A 124 -7.88 -13.81 1.02
N ILE A 125 -8.14 -14.29 -0.19
CA ILE A 125 -7.97 -13.51 -1.41
C ILE A 125 -9.34 -12.96 -1.86
N ILE A 126 -9.43 -11.64 -2.05
CA ILE A 126 -10.61 -10.96 -2.56
C ILE A 126 -10.25 -10.41 -3.94
N SER A 127 -11.07 -10.66 -4.96
CA SER A 127 -10.83 -10.13 -6.30
C SER A 127 -11.77 -8.95 -6.59
N MET A 128 -11.21 -7.88 -7.16
CA MET A 128 -11.94 -6.71 -7.68
C MET A 128 -11.12 -6.02 -8.76
N ASN A 129 -11.71 -5.06 -9.47
CA ASN A 129 -10.96 -4.24 -10.44
C ASN A 129 -10.22 -3.08 -9.76
N ALA A 130 -9.27 -2.46 -10.45
CA ALA A 130 -8.42 -1.40 -9.90
C ALA A 130 -9.20 -0.17 -9.44
N ARG A 131 -10.24 0.21 -10.19
CA ARG A 131 -11.09 1.37 -9.88
C ARG A 131 -11.96 1.13 -8.64
N GLU A 132 -12.54 -0.06 -8.50
CA GLU A 132 -13.29 -0.49 -7.31
C GLU A 132 -12.38 -0.51 -6.07
N HIS A 133 -11.17 -1.03 -6.22
CA HIS A 133 -10.17 -1.05 -5.16
C HIS A 133 -9.85 0.37 -4.68
N ASP A 134 -9.47 1.27 -5.58
CA ASP A 134 -9.04 2.62 -5.20
C ASP A 134 -10.18 3.47 -4.65
N TYR A 135 -11.42 3.25 -5.14
CA TYR A 135 -12.63 3.81 -4.53
C TYR A 135 -12.81 3.34 -3.09
N LEU A 136 -12.63 2.04 -2.82
CA LEU A 136 -12.73 1.52 -1.46
C LEU A 136 -11.60 2.04 -0.57
N MET A 137 -10.37 2.11 -1.09
CA MET A 137 -9.22 2.64 -0.36
C MET A 137 -9.35 4.14 -0.08
N SER A 138 -10.12 4.90 -0.88
CA SER A 138 -10.41 6.30 -0.57
C SER A 138 -11.10 6.45 0.79
N GLU A 139 -11.96 5.49 1.14
CA GLU A 139 -12.69 5.44 2.41
C GLU A 139 -11.89 4.76 3.53
N LEU A 140 -11.22 3.65 3.22
CA LEU A 140 -10.58 2.80 4.23
C LEU A 140 -9.15 3.20 4.59
N LEU A 141 -8.43 3.88 3.70
CA LEU A 141 -7.04 4.32 3.91
C LEU A 141 -6.89 5.83 3.78
N VAL A 142 -7.27 6.41 2.64
CA VAL A 142 -6.98 7.81 2.32
C VAL A 142 -7.67 8.77 3.29
N LYS A 143 -8.96 8.56 3.58
CA LYS A 143 -9.69 9.39 4.54
C LYS A 143 -9.08 9.33 5.95
N PRO A 144 -8.83 8.15 6.55
CA PRO A 144 -8.06 8.04 7.79
C PRO A 144 -6.70 8.72 7.74
N TYR A 145 -5.95 8.60 6.63
CA TYR A 145 -4.64 9.23 6.48
C TYR A 145 -4.75 10.75 6.46
N ILE A 146 -5.67 11.33 5.71
CA ILE A 146 -5.92 12.78 5.70
C ILE A 146 -6.26 13.27 7.11
N LEU A 147 -7.14 12.57 7.83
CA LEU A 147 -7.49 12.91 9.21
C LEU A 147 -6.29 12.82 10.15
N SER A 148 -5.47 11.78 10.01
CA SER A 148 -4.23 11.63 10.76
C SER A 148 -3.24 12.76 10.48
N TYR A 149 -3.05 13.11 9.20
CA TYR A 149 -2.12 14.14 8.74
C TYR A 149 -2.40 15.50 9.38
N ILE A 150 -3.68 15.91 9.45
CA ILE A 150 -4.09 17.19 10.06
C ILE A 150 -4.21 17.14 11.58
N SER A 151 -4.13 15.95 12.18
CA SER A 151 -4.27 15.78 13.63
C SER A 151 -2.95 16.10 14.32
N GLU A 152 -2.99 17.00 15.30
CA GLU A 152 -1.84 17.35 16.15
C GLU A 152 -2.21 17.13 17.61
N ALA A 153 -1.59 16.13 18.23
CA ALA A 153 -1.84 15.76 19.61
C ALA A 153 -1.05 16.64 20.60
N SER A 154 -1.73 17.19 21.60
CA SER A 154 -1.07 17.88 22.71
C SER A 154 -0.32 16.91 23.65
N ASN A 155 0.88 17.28 24.10
CA ASN A 155 1.57 16.51 25.12
C ASN A 155 0.95 16.77 26.51
N THR A 156 0.25 15.78 27.07
CA THR A 156 -0.43 15.88 28.37
C THR A 156 -0.61 14.51 29.03
N ASP A 157 -0.53 14.47 30.36
CA ASP A 157 -0.80 13.27 31.15
C ASP A 157 -2.31 13.09 31.45
N ILE A 158 -3.12 14.12 31.19
CA ILE A 158 -4.58 14.07 31.39
C ILE A 158 -5.23 13.53 30.12
N VAL A 159 -5.70 12.29 30.17
CA VAL A 159 -6.37 11.63 29.04
C VAL A 159 -7.87 11.47 29.29
N THR A 160 -8.66 11.67 28.25
CA THR A 160 -10.09 11.30 28.22
C THR A 160 -10.30 10.15 27.24
N GLY A 161 -11.41 9.43 27.35
CA GLY A 161 -11.74 8.35 26.41
C GLY A 161 -11.79 8.83 24.95
N SER A 162 -12.28 10.05 24.70
CA SER A 162 -12.29 10.67 23.37
C SER A 162 -10.88 10.99 22.88
N TYR A 163 -10.02 11.48 23.79
CA TYR A 163 -8.64 11.80 23.45
C TYR A 163 -7.82 10.56 23.10
N ILE A 164 -8.05 9.43 23.78
CA ILE A 164 -7.40 8.15 23.44
C ILE A 164 -7.70 7.75 21.99
N LYS A 165 -8.97 7.84 21.55
CA LYS A 165 -9.35 7.55 20.16
C LYS A 165 -8.72 8.53 19.16
N PHE A 166 -8.61 9.81 19.54
CA PHE A 166 -7.92 10.81 18.72
C PHE A 166 -6.43 10.47 18.57
N LEU A 167 -5.76 10.04 19.64
CA LEU A 167 -4.38 9.56 19.58
C LEU A 167 -4.22 8.34 18.66
N GLU A 168 -5.21 7.44 18.58
CA GLU A 168 -5.17 6.31 17.63
C GLU A 168 -5.18 6.79 16.17
N ILE A 169 -5.98 7.82 15.85
CA ILE A 169 -6.01 8.43 14.51
C ILE A 169 -4.69 9.15 14.23
N GLU A 170 -4.21 9.96 15.16
CA GLU A 170 -2.96 10.72 14.99
C GLU A 170 -1.76 9.81 14.78
N LYS A 171 -1.68 8.67 15.49
CA LYS A 171 -0.59 7.70 15.37
C LYS A 171 -0.46 7.06 14.00
N ILE A 172 -1.50 7.08 13.16
CA ILE A 172 -1.45 6.46 11.82
C ILE A 172 -0.29 7.03 11.00
N LYS A 173 -0.11 8.37 10.96
CA LYS A 173 0.97 9.03 10.18
C LYS A 173 2.38 8.64 10.65
N HIS A 174 2.54 8.30 11.93
CA HIS A 174 3.83 7.90 12.52
C HIS A 174 4.12 6.41 12.38
N ASN A 175 3.07 5.60 12.27
CA ASN A 175 3.17 4.16 12.12
C ASN A 175 3.25 3.71 10.66
N GLU A 176 3.32 4.64 9.71
CA GLU A 176 3.49 4.40 8.29
C GLU A 176 4.83 4.93 7.77
N ASN A 177 5.30 4.40 6.64
CA ASN A 177 6.41 5.06 5.95
C ASN A 177 5.86 6.36 5.34
N THR A 178 6.54 7.49 5.58
CA THR A 178 6.08 8.82 5.17
C THR A 178 5.81 8.94 3.68
N GLU A 179 6.67 8.35 2.85
CA GLU A 179 6.53 8.38 1.39
C GLU A 179 5.30 7.59 0.95
N ILE A 180 5.16 6.34 1.40
CA ILE A 180 3.97 5.50 1.12
C ILE A 180 2.68 6.16 1.61
N PHE A 181 2.70 6.78 2.79
CA PHE A 181 1.58 7.50 3.36
C PHE A 181 1.14 8.65 2.46
N LEU A 182 2.09 9.48 2.02
CA LEU A 182 1.81 10.63 1.16
C LEU A 182 1.43 10.20 -0.25
N ASP A 183 2.08 9.17 -0.82
CA ASP A 183 1.75 8.60 -2.11
C ASP A 183 0.32 8.06 -2.15
N THR A 184 -0.11 7.37 -1.10
CA THR A 184 -1.48 6.86 -0.99
C THR A 184 -2.51 7.99 -1.06
N ILE A 185 -2.22 9.14 -0.45
CA ILE A 185 -3.08 10.33 -0.56
C ILE A 185 -2.95 10.95 -1.96
N LYS A 186 -1.73 11.21 -2.42
CA LYS A 186 -1.40 11.93 -3.66
C LYS A 186 -1.99 11.23 -4.89
N TYR A 187 -1.91 9.91 -4.96
CA TYR A 187 -2.26 9.13 -6.14
C TYR A 187 -3.70 8.63 -6.17
N ASN A 188 -4.48 8.82 -5.09
CA ASN A 188 -5.91 8.50 -5.11
C ASN A 188 -6.72 9.64 -5.74
N GLU A 189 -7.43 9.36 -6.84
CA GLU A 189 -8.21 10.35 -7.59
C GLU A 189 -9.27 11.09 -6.74
N ARG A 190 -9.70 10.51 -5.61
CA ARG A 190 -10.73 11.07 -4.73
C ARG A 190 -10.17 11.83 -3.53
N ALA A 191 -8.86 11.86 -3.33
CA ALA A 191 -8.26 12.53 -2.17
C ALA A 191 -8.67 14.01 -2.08
N MET A 192 -8.67 14.73 -3.20
CA MET A 192 -9.09 16.13 -3.25
C MET A 192 -10.58 16.31 -2.95
N GLU A 193 -11.44 15.41 -3.43
CA GLU A 193 -12.87 15.41 -3.10
C GLU A 193 -13.08 15.26 -1.58
N ILE A 194 -12.33 14.35 -0.95
CA ILE A 194 -12.38 14.13 0.50
C ILE A 194 -11.95 15.39 1.26
N ILE A 195 -10.85 16.02 0.85
CA ILE A 195 -10.35 17.26 1.46
C ILE A 195 -11.39 18.38 1.36
N ILE A 196 -11.95 18.63 0.18
CA ILE A 196 -12.99 19.65 -0.05
C ILE A 196 -14.22 19.38 0.85
N ASN A 197 -14.62 18.11 1.00
CA ASN A 197 -15.73 17.75 1.87
C ASN A 197 -15.42 18.01 3.36
N ILE A 198 -14.18 17.76 3.80
CA ILE A 198 -13.73 18.09 5.17
C ILE A 198 -13.76 19.60 5.38
N GLU A 199 -13.21 20.39 4.46
CA GLU A 199 -13.22 21.86 4.52
C GLU A 199 -14.64 22.40 4.64
N LYS A 200 -15.56 21.92 3.78
CA LYS A 200 -16.97 22.29 3.84
C LYS A 200 -17.60 21.99 5.21
N LYS A 201 -17.28 20.84 5.80
CA LYS A 201 -17.79 20.48 7.14
C LYS A 201 -17.21 21.35 8.24
N LEU A 202 -15.94 21.74 8.14
CA LEU A 202 -15.33 22.69 9.07
C LEU A 202 -15.98 24.07 8.95
N ASP A 203 -16.30 24.53 7.75
CA ASP A 203 -16.99 25.81 7.54
C ASP A 203 -18.45 25.79 8.02
N GLU A 204 -19.17 24.68 7.82
CA GLU A 204 -20.48 24.45 8.42
C GLU A 204 -20.40 24.54 9.96
N LEU A 205 -19.39 23.89 10.56
CA LEU A 205 -19.17 23.94 12.02
C LEU A 205 -18.85 25.34 12.52
N LYS A 206 -17.99 26.10 11.83
CA LYS A 206 -17.68 27.51 12.17
C LYS A 206 -18.95 28.37 12.21
N LYS A 207 -19.84 28.21 11.22
CA LYS A 207 -21.13 28.94 11.19
C LYS A 207 -22.04 28.56 12.37
N LEU A 208 -22.04 27.30 12.77
CA LEU A 208 -22.84 26.79 13.90
C LEU A 208 -22.35 27.33 15.24
N ILE A 209 -21.04 27.40 15.47
CA ILE A 209 -20.47 27.88 16.74
C ILE A 209 -20.36 29.42 16.80
N GLY A 210 -20.48 30.08 15.64
CA GLY A 210 -20.30 31.53 15.46
C GLY A 210 -18.84 31.97 15.57
N ASN A 211 -18.57 33.22 15.17
CA ASN A 211 -17.33 33.87 15.57
C ASN A 211 -17.47 34.24 17.05
N ARG A 212 -16.85 33.47 17.93
CA ARG A 212 -16.62 33.91 19.32
C ARG A 212 -15.47 34.89 19.37
#